data_AF-A0A937XZK8-F1
#
_entry.id   AF-A0A937XZK8-F1
#
_cell.length_a   1.000
_cell.length_b   1.000
_cell.length_c   1.000
_cell.angle_alpha   90.00
_cell.angle_beta   90.00
_cell.angle_gamma   90.00
#
_symmetry.space_group_name_H-M   'P 1'
#
loop_
_entity.id
_entity.type
_entity.pdbx_description
1 polymer ?
#
loop_
_entity_poly.entity_id
_entity_poly.type
_entity_poly.pdbx_seq_one_letter_code
_entity_poly.pdbx_strand_id
1 'polypeptide(L)'
;MMKQFLDNSYLFGGNAPFVEQLYEAWLAEAASVPESWRAYFERMQLLPAVAGGSGKDVAHAPIVQSFAQRARAGSARPLAAASALDRKQVSVIQLVAEYRFRGCLLADLDPLKRQQKPHIAELEPGYYDLSEADMDTAFNTGTLMGPEQ
;
A
#
# COMPACT_ATOMS: atom_id res chain seq x y z
N MET A 1 -35.91 23.37 -7.73
CA MET A 1 -36.66 22.56 -6.75
C MET A 1 -35.81 21.44 -6.14
N MET A 2 -35.26 20.49 -6.92
CA MET A 2 -34.38 19.42 -6.35
C MET A 2 -33.13 19.95 -5.62
N LYS A 3 -32.49 21.00 -6.15
CA LYS A 3 -31.28 21.59 -5.54
C LYS A 3 -31.53 22.21 -4.15
N GLN A 4 -32.62 22.96 -4.00
CA GLN A 4 -33.05 23.54 -2.72
C GLN A 4 -33.44 22.48 -1.66
N PHE A 5 -33.88 21.29 -2.09
CA PHE A 5 -34.18 20.18 -1.19
C PHE A 5 -32.89 19.51 -0.69
N LEU A 6 -31.89 19.33 -1.57
CA LEU A 6 -30.57 18.83 -1.17
C LEU A 6 -29.84 19.80 -0.25
N ASP A 7 -29.95 21.11 -0.49
CA ASP A 7 -29.29 22.14 0.31
C ASP A 7 -29.88 22.28 1.73
N ASN A 8 -31.16 21.94 1.94
CA ASN A 8 -31.84 21.97 3.25
C ASN A 8 -32.06 20.58 3.87
N SER A 9 -31.54 19.53 3.23
CA SER A 9 -31.67 18.17 3.72
C SER A 9 -30.76 17.93 4.91
N TYR A 10 -31.18 17.04 5.82
CA TYR A 10 -30.33 16.50 6.88
C TYR A 10 -29.15 15.65 6.36
N LEU A 11 -28.97 15.53 5.05
CA LEU A 11 -27.87 14.81 4.39
C LEU A 11 -27.01 15.73 3.51
N PHE A 12 -27.11 17.04 3.69
CA PHE A 12 -26.28 18.01 2.97
C PHE A 12 -24.82 17.98 3.42
N GLY A 13 -23.86 18.17 2.53
CA GLY A 13 -22.42 18.03 2.84
C GLY A 13 -21.93 18.83 4.07
N GLY A 14 -22.56 19.96 4.40
CA GLY A 14 -22.24 20.74 5.60
C GLY A 14 -22.56 20.06 6.95
N ASN A 15 -23.46 19.07 6.99
CA ASN A 15 -23.78 18.31 8.19
C ASN A 15 -23.20 16.89 8.18
N ALA A 16 -22.42 16.53 7.15
CA ALA A 16 -21.82 15.21 7.02
C ALA A 16 -21.09 14.74 8.29
N PRO A 17 -20.30 15.57 9.00
CA PRO A 17 -19.64 15.12 10.24
C PRO A 17 -20.63 14.72 11.35
N PHE A 18 -21.78 15.37 11.43
CA PHE A 18 -22.81 15.06 12.43
C PHE A 18 -23.51 13.74 12.09
N VAL A 19 -23.90 13.55 10.83
CA VAL A 19 -24.55 12.32 10.37
C VAL A 19 -23.59 11.13 10.48
N GLU A 20 -22.31 11.34 10.16
CA GLU A 20 -21.25 10.33 10.31
C GLU A 20 -21.09 9.92 11.78
N GLN A 21 -20.99 10.87 12.71
CA GLN A 21 -20.92 10.57 14.14
C GLN A 21 -22.16 9.80 14.63
N LEU A 22 -23.35 10.16 14.15
CA LEU A 22 -24.58 9.48 14.50
C LEU A 22 -24.64 8.05 13.93
N TYR A 23 -24.15 7.86 12.71
CA TYR A 23 -24.04 6.54 12.09
C TYR A 23 -23.05 5.65 12.83
N GLU A 24 -21.88 6.18 13.20
CA GLU A 24 -20.89 5.44 13.99
C GLU A 24 -21.40 5.07 15.39
N ALA A 25 -22.17 5.96 16.03
CA ALA A 25 -22.84 5.65 17.29
C ALA A 25 -23.85 4.51 17.14
N TRP A 26 -24.62 4.50 16.05
CA TRP A 26 -25.54 3.41 15.73
C TRP A 26 -24.83 2.09 15.42
N LEU A 27 -23.68 2.12 14.72
CA LEU A 27 -22.85 0.94 14.47
C LEU A 27 -22.28 0.34 15.76
N ALA A 28 -21.99 1.17 16.77
CA ALA A 28 -21.53 0.70 18.07
C ALA A 28 -22.67 0.18 18.95
N GLU A 29 -23.79 0.92 19.02
CA GLU A 29 -24.98 0.58 19.78
C GLU A 29 -26.23 1.19 19.12
N ALA A 30 -27.08 0.34 18.53
CA ALA A 30 -28.25 0.79 17.79
C ALA A 30 -29.27 1.54 18.67
N ALA A 31 -29.31 1.25 19.97
CA ALA A 31 -30.19 1.93 20.93
C ALA A 31 -29.72 3.35 21.30
N SER A 32 -28.46 3.72 21.00
CA SER A 32 -27.88 5.03 21.33
C SER A 32 -28.43 6.18 20.47
N VAL A 33 -29.14 5.85 19.40
CA VAL A 33 -29.63 6.79 18.39
C VAL A 33 -31.17 6.80 18.37
N PRO A 34 -31.80 7.97 18.12
CA PRO A 34 -33.26 8.07 18.01
C PRO A 34 -33.86 7.11 16.97
N GLU A 35 -35.10 6.67 17.21
CA GLU A 35 -35.82 5.69 16.38
C GLU A 35 -35.83 6.04 14.88
N SER A 36 -36.08 7.32 14.57
CA SER A 36 -36.13 7.81 13.18
C SER A 36 -34.82 7.57 12.42
N TRP A 37 -33.68 7.69 13.11
CA TRP A 37 -32.36 7.48 12.54
C TRP A 37 -31.98 6.01 12.49
N ARG A 38 -32.39 5.21 13.49
CA ARG A 38 -32.22 3.76 13.47
C ARG A 38 -32.89 3.14 12.23
N ALA A 39 -34.17 3.46 12.02
CA ALA A 39 -34.92 2.98 10.87
C ALA A 39 -34.31 3.45 9.53
N TYR A 40 -33.74 4.66 9.51
CA TYR A 40 -33.05 5.19 8.34
C TYR A 40 -31.77 4.39 8.01
N PHE A 41 -30.91 4.13 8.99
CA PHE A 41 -29.66 3.38 8.80
C PHE A 41 -29.89 1.89 8.52
N GLU A 42 -30.88 1.27 9.14
CA GLU A 42 -31.29 -0.11 8.82
C GLU A 42 -31.71 -0.25 7.36
N ARG A 43 -32.52 0.69 6.85
CA ARG A 43 -32.91 0.72 5.45
C ARG A 43 -31.71 0.92 4.52
N MET A 44 -30.72 1.69 4.94
CA MET A 44 -29.50 1.93 4.16
C MET A 44 -28.67 0.65 4.03
N GLN A 45 -28.52 -0.16 5.08
CA GLN A 45 -27.77 -1.43 5.02
C GLN A 45 -28.42 -2.51 4.13
N LEU A 46 -29.72 -2.40 3.87
CA LEU A 46 -30.43 -3.30 2.94
C LEU A 46 -30.14 -2.98 1.47
N LEU A 47 -29.54 -1.82 1.18
CA LEU A 47 -29.17 -1.45 -0.18
C LEU A 47 -27.87 -2.17 -0.57
N PRO A 48 -27.77 -2.65 -1.82
CA PRO A 48 -26.52 -3.22 -2.32
C PRO A 48 -25.41 -2.17 -2.27
N ALA A 49 -24.27 -2.52 -1.68
CA ALA A 49 -23.14 -1.61 -1.61
C ALA A 49 -22.70 -1.19 -3.01
N VAL A 50 -22.46 0.11 -3.19
CA VAL A 50 -22.04 0.71 -4.47
C VAL A 50 -20.72 0.09 -4.97
N ALA A 51 -19.88 -0.40 -4.05
CA ALA A 51 -18.58 -1.01 -4.34
C ALA A 51 -18.59 -2.56 -4.35
N GLY A 52 -19.77 -3.21 -4.35
CA GLY A 52 -19.88 -4.68 -4.42
C GLY A 52 -19.45 -5.42 -3.14
N GLY A 53 -19.20 -4.73 -2.03
CA GLY A 53 -18.94 -5.34 -0.73
C GLY A 53 -20.23 -5.78 -0.04
N SER A 54 -20.31 -7.04 0.40
CA SER A 54 -21.49 -7.58 1.09
C SER A 54 -21.37 -7.59 2.62
N GLY A 55 -20.49 -6.76 3.18
CA GLY A 55 -20.24 -6.67 4.63
C GLY A 55 -21.08 -5.58 5.30
N LYS A 56 -21.39 -5.78 6.59
CA LYS A 56 -21.86 -4.69 7.45
C LYS A 56 -20.73 -3.67 7.63
N ASP A 57 -21.08 -2.39 7.66
CA ASP A 57 -20.10 -1.32 7.92
C ASP A 57 -19.50 -1.45 9.33
N VAL A 58 -18.26 -0.98 9.49
CA VAL A 58 -17.51 -0.99 10.74
C VAL A 58 -17.18 0.45 11.13
N ALA A 59 -17.39 0.82 12.39
CA ALA A 59 -17.07 2.16 12.88
C ALA A 59 -15.56 2.45 12.77
N HIS A 60 -15.20 3.60 12.20
CA HIS A 60 -13.81 3.98 11.97
C HIS A 60 -13.27 4.95 13.04
N ALA A 61 -14.14 5.60 13.81
CA ALA A 61 -13.76 6.44 14.96
C ALA A 61 -12.70 5.82 15.89
N PRO A 62 -12.80 4.55 16.33
CA PRO A 62 -11.78 3.96 17.22
C PRO A 62 -10.40 3.93 16.57
N ILE A 63 -10.34 3.67 15.26
CA ILE A 63 -9.11 3.67 14.49
C ILE A 63 -8.54 5.08 14.44
N VAL A 64 -9.34 6.08 14.05
CA VAL A 64 -8.94 7.49 14.00
C VAL A 64 -8.45 7.98 15.36
N GLN A 65 -9.17 7.67 16.44
CA GLN A 65 -8.79 8.02 17.80
C GLN A 65 -7.47 7.36 18.21
N SER A 66 -7.26 6.09 17.89
CA SER A 66 -5.99 5.40 18.17
C SER A 66 -4.80 6.04 17.45
N PHE A 67 -5.00 6.52 16.21
CA PHE A 67 -3.98 7.27 15.48
C PHE A 67 -3.75 8.66 16.09
N ALA A 68 -4.81 9.37 16.45
CA ALA A 68 -4.71 10.67 17.13
C ALA A 68 -3.99 10.55 18.48
N GLN A 69 -4.27 9.49 19.26
CA GLN A 69 -3.59 9.21 20.53
C GLN A 69 -2.11 8.89 20.31
N ARG A 70 -1.76 8.04 19.34
CA ARG A 70 -0.37 7.74 19.00
C ARG A 70 0.41 8.97 18.52
N ALA A 71 -0.23 9.84 17.75
CA ALA A 71 0.35 11.13 17.35
C ALA A 71 0.61 12.03 18.56
N ARG A 72 -0.35 12.16 19.47
CA ARG A 72 -0.20 12.94 20.71
C ARG A 72 0.86 12.38 21.65
N ALA A 73 0.97 11.06 21.73
CA ALA A 73 1.97 10.37 22.55
C ALA A 73 3.40 10.45 21.96
N GLY A 74 3.58 11.05 20.78
CA GLY A 74 4.87 11.07 20.08
C GLY A 74 5.37 9.69 19.64
N SER A 75 4.51 8.66 19.73
CA SER A 75 4.82 7.28 19.35
C SER A 75 4.45 6.99 17.89
N ALA A 76 3.91 7.97 17.18
CA ALA A 76 3.75 7.92 15.73
C ALA A 76 5.16 7.91 15.11
N ARG A 77 5.72 6.71 14.93
CA ARG A 77 6.90 6.53 14.11
C ARG A 77 6.54 6.98 12.70
N PRO A 78 7.24 7.98 12.10
CA PRO A 78 7.18 8.13 10.67
C PRO A 78 7.55 6.78 10.05
N LEU A 79 6.94 6.43 8.90
CA LEU A 79 7.47 5.37 8.05
C LEU A 79 8.98 5.64 7.95
N ALA A 80 9.79 4.69 8.41
CA ALA A 80 11.23 4.83 8.34
C ALA A 80 11.55 5.15 6.88
N ALA A 81 12.27 6.25 6.63
CA ALA A 81 12.79 6.51 5.31
C ALA A 81 13.48 5.22 4.83
N ALA A 82 13.22 4.82 3.58
CA ALA A 82 13.76 3.58 3.02
C ALA A 82 15.24 3.49 3.39
N SER A 83 15.57 2.45 4.15
CA SER A 83 16.90 2.26 4.67
C SER A 83 17.88 2.18 3.50
N ALA A 84 19.17 2.42 3.76
CA ALA A 84 20.18 2.19 2.73
C ALA A 84 20.12 0.74 2.20
N LEU A 85 19.74 -0.21 3.05
CA LEU A 85 19.53 -1.61 2.69
C LEU A 85 18.34 -1.80 1.74
N ASP A 86 17.22 -1.09 1.96
CA ASP A 86 16.04 -1.16 1.08
C ASP A 86 16.36 -0.63 -0.33
N ARG A 87 17.20 0.41 -0.43
CA ARG A 87 17.66 0.92 -1.73
C ARG A 87 18.54 -0.10 -2.45
N LYS A 88 19.50 -0.70 -1.74
CA LYS A 88 20.35 -1.76 -2.30
C LYS A 88 19.55 -2.99 -2.69
N GLN A 89 18.48 -3.33 -1.95
CA GLN A 89 17.57 -4.41 -2.28
C GLN A 89 16.87 -4.18 -3.64
N VAL A 90 16.48 -2.94 -3.95
CA VAL A 90 15.94 -2.58 -5.27
C VAL A 90 17.01 -2.71 -6.35
N SER A 91 18.23 -2.21 -6.10
CA SER A 91 19.38 -2.36 -6.99
C SER A 91 19.66 -3.81 -7.37
N VAL A 92 19.63 -4.73 -6.39
CA VAL A 92 19.83 -6.17 -6.61
C VAL A 92 18.76 -6.76 -7.52
N ILE A 93 17.49 -6.41 -7.31
CA ILE A 93 16.39 -6.90 -8.18
C ILE A 93 16.55 -6.38 -9.61
N GLN A 94 16.97 -5.12 -9.79
CA GLN A 94 17.24 -4.53 -11.10
C GLN A 94 18.39 -5.24 -11.81
N LEU A 95 19.51 -5.49 -11.11
CA LEU A 95 20.64 -6.23 -11.64
C LEU A 95 20.23 -7.63 -12.11
N VAL A 96 19.47 -8.36 -11.28
CA VAL A 96 18.93 -9.69 -11.66
C VAL A 96 18.05 -9.60 -12.91
N ALA A 97 17.20 -8.58 -13.02
CA ALA A 97 16.35 -8.39 -14.20
C ALA A 97 17.18 -8.12 -15.46
N GLU A 98 18.20 -7.26 -15.40
CA GLU A 98 19.06 -6.97 -16.54
C GLU A 98 19.88 -8.19 -16.97
N TYR A 99 20.38 -8.98 -16.03
CA TYR A 99 21.03 -10.26 -16.36
C TYR A 99 20.07 -11.24 -17.05
N ARG A 100 18.80 -11.28 -16.66
CA ARG A 100 17.79 -12.12 -17.33
C ARG A 100 17.47 -11.63 -18.75
N PHE A 101 17.52 -10.32 -18.98
CA PHE A 101 17.20 -9.73 -20.28
C PHE A 101 18.39 -9.71 -21.26
N ARG A 102 19.58 -9.34 -20.78
CA ARG A 102 20.79 -9.08 -21.59
C ARG A 102 21.96 -10.03 -21.32
N GLY A 103 21.87 -10.90 -20.32
CA GLY A 103 22.99 -11.77 -19.92
C GLY A 103 23.51 -12.69 -21.03
N CYS A 104 22.66 -13.02 -22.02
CA CYS A 104 23.09 -13.78 -23.20
C CYS A 104 24.20 -13.09 -24.01
N LEU A 105 24.29 -11.76 -23.97
CA LEU A 105 25.33 -10.98 -24.67
C LEU A 105 26.72 -11.16 -24.04
N LEU A 106 26.78 -11.53 -22.76
CA LEU A 106 28.03 -11.79 -22.03
C LEU A 106 28.35 -13.28 -21.90
N ALA A 107 27.45 -14.16 -22.30
CA ALA A 107 27.64 -15.61 -22.21
C ALA A 107 28.86 -16.08 -23.03
N ASP A 108 29.59 -17.08 -22.53
CA ASP A 108 30.74 -17.66 -23.23
C ASP A 108 30.26 -18.73 -24.22
N LEU A 109 29.74 -18.27 -25.36
CA LEU A 109 29.17 -19.14 -26.41
C LEU A 109 30.15 -19.47 -27.53
N ASP A 110 31.21 -18.67 -27.71
CA ASP A 110 32.21 -18.86 -28.76
C ASP A 110 33.45 -19.59 -28.20
N PRO A 111 33.62 -20.89 -28.46
CA PRO A 111 34.76 -21.65 -27.96
C PRO A 111 36.09 -21.16 -28.53
N LEU A 112 36.07 -20.42 -29.65
CA LEU A 112 37.25 -19.88 -30.31
C LEU A 112 37.55 -18.45 -29.86
N LYS A 113 36.70 -17.83 -29.03
CA LYS A 113 36.85 -16.48 -28.45
C LYS A 113 37.23 -15.41 -29.47
N ARG A 114 36.64 -15.48 -30.67
CA ARG A 114 36.90 -14.58 -31.79
C ARG A 114 36.11 -13.28 -31.66
N GLN A 115 34.96 -13.31 -30.98
CA GLN A 115 34.14 -12.13 -30.75
C GLN A 115 34.54 -11.43 -29.44
N GLN A 116 34.73 -10.11 -29.52
CA GLN A 116 34.91 -9.29 -28.33
C GLN A 116 33.54 -9.06 -27.69
N LYS A 117 33.44 -9.36 -26.39
CA LYS A 117 32.20 -9.11 -25.63
C LYS A 117 31.96 -7.60 -25.49
N PRO A 118 30.74 -7.11 -25.76
CA PRO A 118 30.43 -5.72 -25.52
C PRO A 118 30.48 -5.41 -24.02
N HIS A 119 30.93 -4.21 -23.66
CA HIS A 119 30.82 -3.72 -22.30
C HIS A 119 29.41 -3.15 -22.09
N ILE A 120 28.72 -3.64 -21.06
CA ILE A 120 27.34 -3.27 -20.72
C ILE A 120 27.35 -2.85 -19.25
N ALA A 121 27.29 -1.54 -19.00
CA ALA A 121 27.41 -1.00 -17.65
C ALA A 121 26.27 -1.47 -16.74
N GLU A 122 25.07 -1.68 -17.28
CA GLU A 122 23.89 -2.16 -16.54
C GLU A 122 24.01 -3.61 -16.05
N LEU A 123 25.05 -4.35 -16.47
CA LEU A 123 25.37 -5.67 -15.92
C LEU A 123 26.46 -5.60 -14.84
N GLU A 124 26.99 -4.41 -14.54
CA GLU A 124 28.00 -4.23 -13.50
C GLU A 124 27.34 -3.81 -12.18
N PRO A 125 27.65 -4.49 -11.05
CA PRO A 125 27.09 -4.11 -9.74
C PRO A 125 27.35 -2.64 -9.37
N GLY A 126 28.52 -2.11 -9.76
CA GLY A 126 28.91 -0.72 -9.50
C GLY A 126 28.00 0.32 -10.16
N TYR A 127 27.29 -0.02 -11.25
CA TYR A 127 26.30 0.86 -11.86
C TYR A 127 25.11 1.14 -10.93
N TYR A 128 24.83 0.24 -9.98
CA TYR A 128 23.71 0.33 -9.04
C TYR A 128 24.14 0.66 -7.60
N ASP A 129 25.32 1.26 -7.43
CA ASP A 129 25.94 1.58 -6.13
C ASP A 129 26.15 0.35 -5.22
N LEU A 130 26.28 -0.84 -5.81
CA LEU A 130 26.66 -2.06 -5.10
C LEU A 130 28.19 -2.16 -5.09
N SER A 131 28.76 -2.13 -3.89
CA SER A 131 30.20 -2.20 -3.65
C SER A 131 30.65 -3.62 -3.30
N GLU A 132 31.95 -3.88 -3.24
CA GLU A 132 32.45 -5.19 -2.76
C GLU A 132 31.99 -5.52 -1.35
N ALA A 133 31.79 -4.52 -0.47
CA ALA A 133 31.29 -4.74 0.88
C ALA A 133 29.87 -5.32 0.91
N ASP A 134 29.11 -5.19 -0.19
CA ASP A 134 27.75 -5.70 -0.30
C ASP A 134 27.69 -7.16 -0.77
N MET A 135 28.80 -7.72 -1.25
CA MET A 135 28.85 -9.09 -1.78
C MET A 135 28.61 -10.17 -0.71
N ASP A 136 28.96 -9.86 0.54
CA ASP A 136 28.70 -10.74 1.70
C ASP A 136 27.34 -10.45 2.36
N THR A 137 26.54 -9.54 1.81
CA THR A 137 25.22 -9.18 2.36
C THR A 137 24.12 -10.03 1.73
N ALA A 138 23.28 -10.64 2.57
CA ALA A 138 22.12 -11.40 2.10
C ALA A 138 20.99 -10.46 1.66
N PHE A 139 20.51 -10.65 0.44
CA PHE A 139 19.35 -9.95 -0.13
C PHE A 139 18.24 -10.92 -0.49
N ASN A 140 17.01 -10.44 -0.49
CA ASN A 140 15.87 -11.20 -0.99
C ASN A 140 15.91 -11.25 -2.53
N THR A 141 15.75 -12.43 -3.11
CA THR A 141 15.81 -12.63 -4.57
C THR A 141 14.47 -12.42 -5.28
N GLY A 142 13.43 -11.99 -4.55
CA GLY A 142 12.09 -11.72 -5.07
C GLY A 142 11.45 -12.95 -5.69
N THR A 143 11.26 -12.92 -7.01
CA THR A 143 10.64 -14.02 -7.77
C THR A 143 11.63 -15.07 -8.26
N LEU A 144 12.94 -14.86 -8.04
CA LEU A 144 13.96 -15.83 -8.38
C LEU A 144 13.98 -16.91 -7.28
N MET A 145 13.39 -18.06 -7.60
CA MET A 145 13.36 -19.24 -6.73
C MET A 145 14.58 -20.12 -7.02
N GLY A 146 15.35 -20.44 -6.00
CA GLY A 146 16.42 -21.44 -6.01
C GLY A 146 16.18 -22.50 -4.92
N PRO A 147 16.98 -23.58 -4.89
CA PRO A 147 16.96 -24.50 -3.75
C PRO A 147 17.31 -23.74 -2.46
N GLU A 148 16.68 -24.11 -1.34
CA GLU A 148 17.07 -23.60 -0.02
C GLU A 148 18.54 -23.97 0.24
N GLN A 149 19.36 -22.97 0.59
CA GLN A 149 20.76 -23.15 0.96
C GLN A 149 20.90 -23.47 2.45
#